data_AF-E1ZZH6-F1
#
_entry.id   AF-E1ZZH6-F1
#
_cell.length_a   1.000
_cell.length_b   1.000
_cell.length_c   1.000
_cell.angle_alpha   90.00
_cell.angle_beta   90.00
_cell.angle_gamma   90.00
#
_symmetry.space_group_name_H-M   'P 1'
#
loop_
_entity.id
_entity.type
_entity.pdbx_description
1 polymer ?
#
loop_
_entity_poly.entity_id
_entity_poly.type
_entity_poly.pdbx_seq_one_letter_code
_entity_poly.pdbx_strand_id
1 'polypeptide(L)'
;MALETPTWLNLCFMEKVLRKSENDNSIQVIDIFSKPATNKGDNYTSDMIRVNVEYSSDQDGQTPTWLNLCFMEKVLRKSENDNSIQVIDIFSKPATNKGDNYTSDMIRVNVEYSRDQDGRKITEKKSVILKIMPSVEGIRKDLIVKSRIFYTEMSMMTDTLDKMNKLIQPKYRLSGKGMYMQEDNPTFLVIEDLVSLGYRLACRHSGLDLDHCKLALRGLARFHATSVAICEKVNHYELMRNTLLR
;
A
#
# COMPACT_ATOMS: atom_id res chain seq x y z
N MET A 1 10.99 27.76 31.21
CA MET A 1 9.75 27.35 31.89
C MET A 1 9.04 26.42 30.93
N ALA A 2 8.95 25.12 31.24
CA ALA A 2 8.21 24.19 30.39
C ALA A 2 6.76 24.67 30.35
N LEU A 3 6.16 24.75 29.16
CA LEU A 3 4.72 24.95 29.05
C LEU A 3 4.07 23.70 29.65
N GLU A 4 3.42 23.85 30.79
CA GLU A 4 2.65 22.77 31.40
C GLU A 4 1.45 22.45 30.50
N THR A 5 1.21 21.17 30.26
CA THR A 5 0.04 20.71 29.51
C THR A 5 -1.22 21.23 30.21
N PRO A 6 -2.09 21.99 29.51
CA PRO A 6 -3.30 22.53 30.13
C PRO A 6 -4.17 21.41 30.70
N THR A 7 -4.77 21.61 31.87
CA THR A 7 -5.58 20.59 32.57
C THR A 7 -6.81 20.13 31.78
N TRP A 8 -7.32 20.97 30.88
CA TRP A 8 -8.41 20.63 29.97
C TRP A 8 -7.98 19.70 28.83
N LEU A 9 -6.68 19.66 28.49
CA LEU A 9 -6.13 18.80 27.44
C LEU A 9 -5.83 17.40 28.01
N ASN A 10 -6.89 16.66 28.30
CA ASN A 10 -6.85 15.32 28.89
C ASN A 10 -7.43 14.25 27.95
N LEU A 11 -7.29 12.97 28.33
CA LEU A 11 -7.72 11.81 27.53
C LEU A 11 -9.18 11.94 27.07
N CYS A 12 -10.09 12.31 27.98
CA CYS A 12 -11.51 12.44 27.69
C CYS A 12 -11.81 13.55 26.68
N PHE A 13 -11.12 14.70 26.78
CA PHE A 13 -11.24 15.77 25.81
C PHE A 13 -10.77 15.32 24.43
N MET A 14 -9.58 14.72 24.33
CA MET A 14 -9.05 14.26 23.04
C MET A 14 -9.87 13.14 22.45
N GLU A 15 -10.41 12.24 23.26
CA GLU A 15 -11.30 11.17 22.79
C GLU A 15 -12.57 11.75 22.16
N LYS A 16 -13.20 12.75 22.77
CA LYS A 16 -14.36 13.44 22.17
C LYS A 16 -14.01 14.14 20.87
N VAL A 17 -12.86 14.81 20.82
CA VAL A 17 -12.37 15.49 19.60
C VAL A 17 -12.15 14.46 18.49
N LEU A 18 -11.43 13.38 18.78
CA LEU A 18 -11.08 12.33 17.81
C LEU A 18 -12.31 11.55 17.34
N ARG A 19 -13.21 11.13 18.24
CA ARG A 19 -14.46 10.46 17.85
C ARG A 19 -15.27 11.30 16.87
N LYS A 20 -15.32 12.62 17.09
CA LYS A 20 -16.03 13.55 16.21
C LYS A 20 -15.30 13.79 14.89
N SER A 21 -13.98 13.98 14.91
CA SER A 21 -13.20 14.27 13.69
C SER A 21 -13.07 13.07 12.77
N GLU A 22 -12.91 11.88 13.34
CA GLU A 22 -12.76 10.62 12.62
C GLU A 22 -14.11 9.94 12.33
N ASN A 23 -15.21 10.46 12.89
CA ASN A 23 -16.54 9.84 12.83
C ASN A 23 -16.53 8.38 13.31
N ASP A 24 -15.76 8.11 14.38
CA ASP A 24 -15.54 6.78 14.94
C ASP A 24 -15.75 6.79 16.46
N ASN A 25 -16.89 6.29 16.92
CA ASN A 25 -17.21 6.25 18.35
C ASN A 25 -16.43 5.18 19.13
N SER A 26 -15.71 4.27 18.45
CA SER A 26 -14.93 3.23 19.11
C SER A 26 -13.56 3.70 19.62
N ILE A 27 -13.13 4.91 19.23
CA ILE A 27 -11.84 5.47 19.64
C ILE A 27 -11.72 5.53 21.17
N GLN A 28 -10.61 4.99 21.69
CA GLN A 28 -10.18 5.10 23.08
C GLN A 28 -8.78 5.71 23.12
N VAL A 29 -8.63 6.86 23.79
CA VAL A 29 -7.32 7.52 23.89
C VAL A 29 -6.50 6.87 25.00
N ILE A 30 -5.32 6.36 24.63
CA ILE A 30 -4.38 5.65 25.48
C ILE A 30 -3.46 6.64 26.19
N ASP A 31 -2.87 7.58 25.45
CA ASP A 31 -1.95 8.56 26.01
C ASP A 31 -1.93 9.88 25.22
N ILE A 32 -1.51 10.97 25.87
CA ILE A 32 -1.35 12.30 25.26
C ILE A 32 -0.01 12.89 25.64
N PHE A 33 0.78 13.22 24.63
CA PHE A 33 2.03 13.94 24.79
C PHE A 33 1.91 15.34 24.20
N SER A 34 2.30 16.36 24.95
CA SER A 34 2.30 17.74 24.46
C SER A 34 3.72 18.32 24.47
N LYS A 35 4.03 19.15 23.46
CA LYS A 35 5.27 19.94 23.43
C LYS A 35 5.02 21.29 22.77
N PRO A 36 5.83 22.32 23.07
CA PRO A 36 5.75 23.60 22.35
C PRO A 36 5.86 23.38 20.83
N ALA A 37 4.97 24.02 20.07
CA ALA A 37 4.99 23.91 18.61
C ALA A 37 6.03 24.85 17.96
N THR A 38 6.43 25.90 18.66
CA THR A 38 7.34 26.96 18.21
C THR A 38 8.44 27.22 19.24
N ASN A 39 9.55 27.86 18.84
CA ASN A 39 10.57 28.28 19.80
C ASN A 39 10.08 29.49 20.59
N LYS A 40 10.76 29.75 21.71
CA LYS A 40 10.49 30.91 22.56
C LYS A 40 10.71 32.20 21.77
N GLY A 41 9.64 32.96 21.53
CA GLY A 41 9.67 34.25 20.81
C GLY A 41 9.15 34.19 19.37
N ASP A 42 8.88 32.99 18.84
CA ASP A 42 8.31 32.82 17.49
C ASP A 42 6.78 33.03 17.46
N ASN A 43 6.15 33.17 18.62
CA ASN A 43 4.71 33.30 18.78
C ASN A 43 4.34 34.66 19.41
N TYR A 44 3.75 35.55 18.61
CA TYR A 44 3.49 36.95 19.00
C TYR A 44 2.12 37.17 19.66
N THR A 45 1.15 36.27 19.44
CA THR A 45 -0.25 36.49 19.86
C THR A 45 -0.89 35.31 20.60
N SER A 46 -0.33 34.10 20.50
CA SER A 46 -0.92 32.88 21.10
C SER A 46 0.14 31.84 21.42
N ASP A 47 -0.06 31.06 22.49
CA ASP A 47 0.73 29.85 22.72
C ASP A 47 0.26 28.71 21.79
N MET A 48 1.19 28.12 21.05
CA MET A 48 0.93 26.96 20.20
C MET A 48 1.54 25.70 20.81
N ILE A 49 0.71 24.69 21.05
CA ILE A 49 1.12 23.39 21.59
C ILE A 49 0.89 22.33 20.51
N ARG A 50 1.92 21.52 20.23
CA ARG A 50 1.79 20.32 19.41
C ARG A 50 1.41 19.16 20.33
N VAL A 51 0.26 18.56 20.06
CA VAL A 51 -0.29 17.43 20.81
C VAL A 51 -0.15 16.18 19.96
N ASN A 52 0.53 15.17 20.47
CA ASN A 52 0.54 13.81 19.93
C ASN A 52 -0.39 12.96 20.79
N VAL A 53 -1.24 12.16 20.16
CA VAL A 53 -2.22 11.32 20.85
C VAL A 53 -2.04 9.88 20.41
N GLU A 54 -1.85 8.99 21.38
CA GLU A 54 -1.93 7.55 21.18
C GLU A 54 -3.36 7.10 21.50
N TYR A 55 -3.99 6.35 20.60
CA TYR A 55 -5.36 5.88 20.78
C TYR A 55 -5.54 4.56 20.03
N SER A 56 -6.53 3.76 20.42
CA SER A 56 -6.99 2.56 19.71
C SER A 56 -8.39 2.77 19.17
N SER A 57 -8.76 2.15 18.05
CA SER A 57 -10.16 2.06 17.63
C SER A 57 -10.54 0.66 17.15
N ASP A 58 -11.83 0.31 17.25
CA ASP A 58 -12.35 -0.95 16.72
C ASP A 58 -12.34 -0.97 15.18
N GLN A 59 -12.14 0.19 14.55
CA GLN A 59 -11.94 0.33 13.11
C GLN A 59 -10.47 0.13 12.68
N ASP A 60 -9.53 0.09 13.62
CA ASP A 60 -8.14 -0.26 13.34
C ASP A 60 -8.04 -1.75 12.97
N GLY A 61 -8.22 -2.04 11.69
CA GLY A 61 -7.78 -3.30 11.11
C GLY A 61 -8.72 -4.49 11.30
N GLN A 62 -10.04 -4.30 11.29
CA GLN A 62 -10.93 -5.44 11.02
C GLN A 62 -10.62 -6.00 9.63
N THR A 63 -10.04 -7.19 9.62
CA THR A 63 -9.78 -7.97 8.40
C THR A 63 -11.13 -8.15 7.70
N PRO A 64 -11.31 -7.69 6.44
CA PRO A 64 -12.58 -7.85 5.76
C PRO A 64 -12.98 -9.33 5.70
N THR A 65 -14.27 -9.66 5.87
CA THR A 65 -14.73 -11.06 5.93
C THR A 65 -14.46 -11.86 4.66
N TRP A 66 -14.36 -11.18 3.51
CA TRP A 66 -13.98 -11.78 2.23
C TRP A 66 -12.48 -12.06 2.10
N LEU A 67 -11.64 -11.45 2.94
CA LEU A 67 -10.20 -11.74 3.03
C LEU A 67 -10.02 -13.00 3.90
N ASN A 68 -10.21 -14.16 3.29
CA ASN A 68 -10.17 -15.48 3.92
C ASN A 68 -9.27 -16.47 3.16
N LEU A 69 -9.14 -17.70 3.68
CA LEU A 69 -8.28 -18.74 3.11
C LEU A 69 -8.61 -19.03 1.64
N CYS A 70 -9.90 -19.19 1.31
CA CYS A 70 -10.36 -19.47 -0.05
C CYS A 70 -10.00 -18.35 -1.03
N PHE A 71 -10.15 -17.10 -0.60
CA PHE A 71 -9.76 -15.95 -1.41
C PHE A 71 -8.24 -15.93 -1.64
N MET A 72 -7.44 -16.10 -0.59
CA MET A 72 -5.98 -16.11 -0.74
C MET A 72 -5.47 -17.30 -1.56
N GLU A 73 -6.13 -18.44 -1.49
CA GLU A 73 -5.83 -19.60 -2.34
C GLU A 73 -6.06 -19.27 -3.81
N LYS A 74 -7.20 -18.67 -4.15
CA LYS A 74 -7.48 -18.20 -5.52
C LYS A 74 -6.41 -17.23 -6.02
N VAL A 75 -6.02 -16.27 -5.18
CA VAL A 75 -4.97 -15.28 -5.49
C VAL A 75 -3.64 -15.98 -5.78
N LEU A 76 -3.19 -16.86 -4.87
CA LEU A 76 -1.89 -17.53 -4.99
C LEU A 76 -1.87 -18.46 -6.21
N ARG A 77 -2.89 -19.31 -6.40
CA ARG A 77 -3.00 -20.21 -7.57
C ARG A 77 -2.90 -19.45 -8.88
N LYS A 78 -3.64 -18.35 -9.02
CA LYS A 78 -3.59 -17.51 -10.23
C LYS A 78 -2.20 -16.88 -10.41
N SER A 79 -1.62 -16.34 -9.34
CA SER A 79 -0.35 -15.61 -9.43
C SER A 79 0.85 -16.52 -9.70
N GLU A 80 0.88 -17.72 -9.13
CA GLU A 80 1.98 -18.69 -9.28
C GLU A 80 1.74 -19.69 -10.42
N ASN A 81 0.55 -19.65 -11.04
CA ASN A 81 0.12 -20.61 -12.05
C ASN A 81 0.25 -22.07 -11.56
N ASP A 82 -0.19 -22.32 -10.32
CA ASP A 82 -0.10 -23.62 -9.66
C ASP A 82 -1.39 -23.93 -8.91
N ASN A 83 -2.14 -24.93 -9.38
CA ASN A 83 -3.40 -25.35 -8.78
C ASN A 83 -3.23 -26.28 -7.56
N SER A 84 -2.03 -26.80 -7.29
CA SER A 84 -1.76 -27.62 -6.10
C SER A 84 -1.74 -26.80 -4.80
N ILE A 85 -1.61 -25.48 -4.91
CA ILE A 85 -1.54 -24.59 -3.75
C ILE A 85 -2.79 -24.75 -2.87
N GLN A 86 -2.57 -24.95 -1.58
CA GLN A 86 -3.62 -24.98 -0.54
C GLN A 86 -3.24 -24.03 0.59
N VAL A 87 -4.08 -23.04 0.87
CA VAL A 87 -3.82 -22.09 1.98
C VAL A 87 -4.20 -22.73 3.30
N ILE A 88 -3.26 -22.71 4.24
CA ILE A 88 -3.38 -23.31 5.58
C ILE A 88 -3.84 -22.26 6.58
N ASP A 89 -3.20 -21.08 6.56
CA ASP A 89 -3.48 -20.01 7.51
C ASP A 89 -3.20 -18.63 6.89
N ILE A 90 -3.90 -17.61 7.41
CA ILE A 90 -3.67 -16.21 7.07
C ILE A 90 -3.63 -15.35 8.33
N PHE A 91 -2.70 -14.42 8.35
CA PHE A 91 -2.64 -13.36 9.34
C PHE A 91 -2.60 -12.01 8.64
N SER A 92 -3.42 -11.05 9.08
CA SER A 92 -3.52 -9.75 8.46
C SER A 92 -3.27 -8.63 9.46
N LYS A 93 -2.64 -7.55 8.99
CA LYS A 93 -2.36 -6.34 9.77
C LYS A 93 -2.31 -5.11 8.85
N PRO A 94 -2.46 -3.88 9.37
CA PRO A 94 -2.19 -2.67 8.59
C PRO A 94 -0.80 -2.71 7.93
N ALA A 95 -0.73 -2.30 6.66
CA ALA A 95 0.54 -2.34 5.91
C ALA A 95 1.46 -1.14 6.22
N THR A 96 0.87 -0.01 6.61
CA THR A 96 1.54 1.27 6.89
C THR A 96 1.05 1.86 8.20
N ASN A 97 1.70 2.92 8.67
CA ASN A 97 1.21 3.68 9.81
C ASN A 97 0.01 4.55 9.40
N LYS A 98 -0.76 5.00 10.39
CA LYS A 98 -1.86 5.94 10.16
C LYS A 98 -1.32 7.22 9.49
N GLY A 99 -2.00 7.67 8.43
CA GLY A 99 -1.64 8.88 7.69
C GLY A 99 -0.61 8.71 6.57
N ASP A 100 -0.02 7.52 6.41
CA ASP A 100 0.88 7.23 5.29
C ASP A 100 0.11 6.94 3.97
N ASN A 101 -1.13 6.43 4.07
CA ASN A 101 -1.96 6.09 2.91
C ASN A 101 -3.03 7.15 2.64
N TYR A 102 -2.93 7.83 1.50
CA TYR A 102 -3.87 8.88 1.12
C TYR A 102 -5.00 8.40 0.20
N THR A 103 -4.74 7.40 -0.65
CA THR A 103 -5.62 7.05 -1.78
C THR A 103 -6.21 5.64 -1.71
N SER A 104 -5.86 4.86 -0.69
CA SER A 104 -6.32 3.48 -0.52
C SER A 104 -6.17 3.04 0.93
N ASP A 105 -6.86 1.97 1.29
CA ASP A 105 -6.60 1.25 2.53
C ASP A 105 -5.65 0.09 2.21
N MET A 106 -4.60 -0.11 3.02
CA MET A 106 -3.55 -1.10 2.73
C MET A 106 -3.41 -2.10 3.88
N ILE A 107 -3.62 -3.37 3.56
CA ILE A 107 -3.51 -4.50 4.48
C ILE A 107 -2.33 -5.36 4.05
N ARG A 108 -1.44 -5.68 4.98
CA ARG A 108 -0.41 -6.70 4.79
C ARG A 108 -0.98 -8.04 5.24
N VAL A 109 -0.89 -9.03 4.37
CA VAL A 109 -1.36 -10.40 4.64
C VAL A 109 -0.17 -11.34 4.59
N ASN A 110 0.04 -12.06 5.68
CA ASN A 110 0.96 -13.17 5.78
C ASN A 110 0.17 -14.45 5.53
N VAL A 111 0.57 -15.24 4.54
CA VAL A 111 -0.10 -16.46 4.11
C VAL A 111 0.83 -17.64 4.34
N GLU A 112 0.36 -18.64 5.06
CA GLU A 112 0.98 -19.97 5.14
C GLU A 112 0.21 -20.90 4.20
N TYR A 113 0.91 -21.54 3.27
CA TYR A 113 0.30 -22.41 2.28
C TYR A 113 1.19 -23.61 2.01
N SER A 114 0.60 -24.65 1.43
CA SER A 114 1.30 -25.82 0.93
C SER A 114 1.16 -25.94 -0.57
N ARG A 115 2.13 -26.58 -1.23
CA ARG A 115 2.09 -26.90 -2.67
C ARG A 115 2.81 -28.19 -2.95
N ASP A 116 2.54 -28.78 -4.11
CA ASP A 116 3.30 -29.93 -4.59
C ASP A 116 4.57 -29.46 -5.31
N GLN A 117 5.71 -29.97 -4.85
CA GLN A 117 7.00 -29.78 -5.49
C GLN A 117 7.70 -31.13 -5.59
N ASP A 118 7.99 -31.56 -6.82
CA ASP A 118 8.68 -32.84 -7.12
C ASP A 118 8.04 -34.07 -6.44
N GLY A 119 6.71 -34.11 -6.43
CA GLY A 119 5.93 -35.21 -5.83
C GLY A 119 5.87 -35.19 -4.30
N ARG A 120 6.32 -34.11 -3.66
CA ARG A 120 6.22 -33.91 -2.21
C ARG A 120 5.42 -32.65 -1.90
N LYS A 121 4.63 -32.72 -0.83
CA LYS A 121 3.95 -31.56 -0.28
C LYS A 121 4.92 -30.76 0.58
N ILE A 122 5.14 -29.49 0.23
CA ILE A 122 5.96 -28.56 0.99
C ILE A 122 5.09 -27.45 1.57
N THR A 123 5.54 -26.83 2.66
CA THR A 123 4.89 -25.68 3.30
C THR A 123 5.77 -24.44 3.16
N GLU A 124 5.16 -23.32 2.77
CA GLU A 124 5.82 -22.04 2.54
C GLU A 124 5.07 -20.89 3.21
N LYS A 125 5.76 -19.77 3.38
CA LYS A 125 5.19 -18.52 3.87
C LYS A 125 5.43 -17.40 2.87
N LYS A 126 4.39 -16.61 2.59
CA LYS A 126 4.47 -15.45 1.71
C LYS A 126 3.79 -14.25 2.34
N SER A 127 4.34 -13.06 2.13
CA SER A 127 3.71 -11.82 2.51
C SER A 127 3.26 -11.05 1.26
N VAL A 128 2.05 -10.54 1.28
CA VAL A 128 1.44 -9.76 0.21
C VAL A 128 0.83 -8.49 0.76
N ILE A 129 0.70 -7.47 -0.09
CA ILE A 129 0.01 -6.24 0.22
C ILE A 129 -1.29 -6.20 -0.58
N LEU A 130 -2.40 -6.04 0.13
CA LEU A 130 -3.72 -5.82 -0.43
C LEU A 130 -4.02 -4.32 -0.35
N LYS A 131 -4.18 -3.70 -1.51
CA LYS A 131 -4.55 -2.30 -1.67
C LYS A 131 -6.03 -2.24 -2.04
N ILE A 132 -6.85 -1.61 -1.21
CA ILE A 132 -8.31 -1.56 -1.36
C ILE A 132 -8.71 -0.12 -1.65
N MET A 133 -9.57 0.09 -2.64
CA MET A 133 -10.17 1.39 -2.87
C MET A 133 -11.04 1.78 -1.66
N PRO A 134 -10.97 3.02 -1.15
CA PRO A 134 -11.72 3.40 0.04
C PRO A 134 -13.22 3.13 -0.14
N SER A 135 -13.81 2.38 0.79
CA SER A 135 -15.22 1.99 0.74
C SER A 135 -16.14 3.03 1.39
N VAL A 136 -15.62 3.74 2.41
CA VAL A 136 -16.34 4.77 3.17
C VAL A 136 -16.71 5.93 2.27
N GLU A 137 -18.00 6.27 2.26
CA GLU A 137 -18.51 7.40 1.49
C GLU A 137 -17.91 8.73 1.95
N GLY A 138 -17.66 9.63 1.00
CA GLY A 138 -17.15 10.96 1.27
C GLY A 138 -16.20 11.48 0.21
N ILE A 139 -15.71 12.70 0.44
CA ILE A 139 -14.90 13.47 -0.52
C ILE A 139 -13.68 12.68 -1.00
N ARG A 140 -13.02 11.91 -0.11
CA ARG A 140 -11.86 11.07 -0.45
C ARG A 140 -12.22 10.05 -1.54
N LYS A 141 -13.30 9.29 -1.35
CA LYS A 141 -13.76 8.27 -2.30
C LYS A 141 -14.15 8.91 -3.63
N ASP A 142 -14.93 9.99 -3.58
CA ASP A 142 -15.37 10.73 -4.78
C ASP A 142 -14.19 11.22 -5.63
N LEU A 143 -13.16 11.77 -5.00
CA LEU A 143 -11.96 12.24 -5.69
C LEU A 143 -11.17 11.09 -6.34
N ILE A 144 -11.03 9.97 -5.63
CA ILE A 144 -10.31 8.78 -6.14
C ILE A 144 -11.06 8.17 -7.33
N VAL A 145 -12.38 8.01 -7.22
CA VAL A 145 -13.22 7.48 -8.30
C VAL A 145 -13.17 8.39 -9.53
N LYS A 146 -13.35 9.70 -9.35
CA LYS A 146 -13.30 10.68 -10.45
C LYS A 146 -11.94 10.74 -11.14
N SER A 147 -10.85 10.65 -10.38
CA SER A 147 -9.49 10.73 -10.94
C SER A 147 -9.02 9.45 -11.63
N ARG A 148 -9.70 8.32 -11.40
CA ARG A 148 -9.34 6.99 -11.93
C ARG A 148 -7.90 6.53 -11.62
N ILE A 149 -7.25 7.13 -10.62
CA ILE A 149 -5.87 6.83 -10.24
C ILE A 149 -5.70 5.36 -9.83
N PHE A 150 -6.70 4.79 -9.16
CA PHE A 150 -6.66 3.40 -8.68
C PHE A 150 -6.70 2.41 -9.85
N TYR A 151 -7.56 2.64 -10.85
CA TYR A 151 -7.62 1.81 -12.07
C TYR A 151 -6.35 1.92 -12.90
N THR A 152 -5.75 3.12 -12.95
CA THR A 152 -4.47 3.34 -13.62
C THR A 152 -3.37 2.53 -12.95
N GLU A 153 -3.33 2.52 -11.62
CA GLU A 153 -2.37 1.71 -10.85
C GLU A 153 -2.59 0.20 -11.06
N MET A 154 -3.84 -0.27 -11.07
CA MET A 154 -4.17 -1.67 -11.35
C MET A 154 -3.63 -2.11 -12.71
N SER A 155 -3.90 -1.34 -13.77
CA SER A 155 -3.39 -1.60 -15.11
C SER A 155 -1.86 -1.54 -15.19
N MET A 156 -1.26 -0.54 -14.54
CA MET A 156 0.19 -0.39 -14.46
C MET A 156 0.85 -1.62 -13.82
N MET A 157 0.34 -2.08 -12.67
CA MET A 157 0.93 -3.17 -11.89
C MET A 157 0.70 -4.56 -12.49
N THR A 158 -0.44 -4.78 -13.17
CA THR A 158 -0.83 -6.12 -13.67
C THR A 158 -0.51 -6.35 -15.14
N ASP A 159 -0.30 -5.29 -15.93
CA ASP A 159 -0.01 -5.40 -17.36
C ASP A 159 1.29 -4.69 -17.76
N THR A 160 1.37 -3.37 -17.57
CA THR A 160 2.48 -2.57 -18.11
C THR A 160 3.81 -2.93 -17.46
N LEU A 161 3.88 -2.94 -16.12
CA LEU A 161 5.09 -3.31 -15.39
C LEU A 161 5.46 -4.79 -15.56
N ASP A 162 4.48 -5.68 -15.74
CA ASP A 162 4.76 -7.10 -16.03
C ASP A 162 5.52 -7.23 -17.36
N LYS A 163 5.03 -6.59 -18.42
CA LYS A 163 5.71 -6.52 -19.72
C LYS A 163 7.10 -5.87 -19.59
N MET A 164 7.23 -4.78 -18.82
CA MET A 164 8.52 -4.08 -18.62
C MET A 164 9.54 -4.96 -17.91
N ASN A 165 9.13 -5.67 -16.86
CA ASN A 165 10.01 -6.58 -16.13
C ASN A 165 10.45 -7.76 -17.01
N LYS A 166 9.55 -8.35 -17.80
CA LYS A 166 9.88 -9.45 -18.73
C LYS A 166 10.97 -9.09 -19.74
N LEU A 167 11.07 -7.82 -20.15
CA LEU A 167 12.10 -7.36 -21.08
C LEU A 167 13.51 -7.29 -20.48
N ILE A 168 13.63 -7.14 -19.16
CA ILE A 168 14.93 -6.88 -18.51
C ILE A 168 15.31 -7.93 -17.46
N GLN A 169 14.42 -8.88 -17.20
CA GLN A 169 14.72 -10.08 -16.43
C GLN A 169 15.73 -10.99 -17.16
N PRO A 170 16.50 -11.81 -16.42
CA PRO A 170 16.56 -11.90 -14.95
C PRO A 170 17.46 -10.81 -14.33
N LYS A 171 18.16 -10.02 -15.14
CA LYS A 171 19.22 -9.11 -14.68
C LYS A 171 18.71 -7.95 -13.82
N TYR A 172 17.54 -7.42 -14.15
CA TYR A 172 16.94 -6.29 -13.44
C TYR A 172 15.48 -6.55 -13.10
N ARG A 173 15.01 -5.83 -12.07
CA ARG A 173 13.64 -5.84 -11.59
C ARG A 173 13.23 -4.40 -11.27
N LEU A 174 12.12 -3.94 -11.85
CA LEU A 174 11.61 -2.57 -11.68
C LEU A 174 10.63 -2.43 -10.52
N SER A 175 9.83 -3.46 -10.26
CA SER A 175 8.69 -3.38 -9.34
C SER A 175 8.40 -4.70 -8.63
N GLY A 176 7.58 -4.64 -7.58
CA GLY A 176 6.85 -5.82 -7.09
C GLY A 176 5.91 -6.38 -8.16
N LYS A 177 5.54 -7.66 -8.03
CA LYS A 177 4.61 -8.34 -8.94
C LYS A 177 3.17 -7.95 -8.59
N GLY A 178 2.38 -7.54 -9.58
CA GLY A 178 0.91 -7.53 -9.47
C GLY A 178 0.41 -8.97 -9.49
N MET A 179 -0.21 -9.42 -8.41
CA MET A 179 -0.57 -10.84 -8.23
C MET A 179 -2.01 -11.12 -8.62
N TYR A 180 -2.92 -10.20 -8.26
CA TYR A 180 -4.35 -10.34 -8.52
C TYR A 180 -5.00 -8.97 -8.46
N MET A 181 -6.10 -8.77 -9.20
CA MET A 181 -6.90 -7.56 -9.11
C MET A 181 -8.38 -7.86 -9.31
N GLN A 182 -9.23 -7.00 -8.76
CA GLN A 182 -10.69 -7.05 -8.93
C GLN A 182 -11.22 -5.63 -9.08
N GLU A 183 -12.07 -5.41 -10.09
CA GLU A 183 -12.74 -4.12 -10.31
C GLU A 183 -14.11 -4.04 -9.62
N ASP A 184 -14.77 -5.18 -9.41
CA ASP A 184 -16.04 -5.29 -8.70
C ASP A 184 -15.94 -4.89 -7.24
N ASN A 185 -17.03 -4.42 -6.63
CA ASN A 185 -17.06 -3.97 -5.23
C ASN A 185 -16.80 -5.14 -4.25
N PRO A 186 -15.75 -5.08 -3.39
CA PRO A 186 -14.78 -3.99 -3.26
C PRO A 186 -13.67 -4.05 -4.33
N THR A 187 -13.34 -2.90 -4.93
CA THR A 187 -12.26 -2.78 -5.90
C THR A 187 -10.90 -2.87 -5.18
N PHE A 188 -10.02 -3.79 -5.59
CA PHE A 188 -8.72 -3.97 -4.95
C PHE A 188 -7.64 -4.51 -5.89
N LEU A 189 -6.39 -4.40 -5.41
CA LEU A 189 -5.18 -4.90 -6.04
C LEU A 189 -4.34 -5.65 -5.00
N VAL A 190 -3.90 -6.86 -5.32
CA VAL A 190 -2.93 -7.62 -4.53
C VAL A 190 -1.56 -7.54 -5.20
N ILE A 191 -0.56 -7.12 -4.45
CA ILE A 191 0.82 -6.99 -4.90
C ILE A 191 1.78 -7.72 -3.94
N GLU A 192 2.94 -8.09 -4.46
CA GLU A 192 4.03 -8.67 -3.68
C GLU A 192 4.53 -7.73 -2.59
N ASP A 193 4.74 -8.25 -1.37
CA ASP A 193 5.37 -7.48 -0.30
C ASP A 193 6.90 -7.52 -0.39
N LEU A 194 7.48 -6.38 -0.75
CA LEU A 194 8.92 -6.21 -0.89
C LEU A 194 9.68 -6.18 0.45
N VAL A 195 9.00 -6.03 1.59
CA VAL A 195 9.66 -6.08 2.90
C VAL A 195 10.37 -7.42 3.11
N SER A 196 9.78 -8.51 2.62
CA SER A 196 10.40 -9.84 2.66
C SER A 196 11.71 -9.94 1.88
N LEU A 197 11.93 -9.04 0.92
CA LEU A 197 13.16 -8.92 0.13
C LEU A 197 14.15 -7.91 0.73
N GLY A 198 13.89 -7.40 1.94
CA GLY A 198 14.74 -6.43 2.63
C GLY A 198 14.52 -4.96 2.25
N TYR A 199 13.47 -4.66 1.48
CA TYR A 199 13.13 -3.27 1.16
C TYR A 199 12.55 -2.56 2.39
N ARG A 200 12.87 -1.28 2.53
CA ARG A 200 12.37 -0.40 3.60
C ARG A 200 11.95 0.95 3.02
N LEU A 201 10.95 1.56 3.63
CA LEU A 201 10.53 2.91 3.26
C LEU A 201 11.50 3.94 3.85
N ALA A 202 12.02 4.84 3.02
CA ALA A 202 12.85 5.94 3.49
C ALA A 202 12.01 7.00 4.20
N CYS A 203 12.59 7.65 5.22
CA CYS A 203 11.94 8.77 5.90
C CYS A 203 11.79 9.95 4.94
N ARG A 204 10.54 10.34 4.64
CA ARG A 204 10.25 11.45 3.72
C ARG A 204 10.86 12.79 4.13
N HIS A 205 11.09 13.02 5.42
CA HIS A 205 11.68 14.25 5.94
C HIS A 205 13.21 14.25 5.84
N SER A 206 13.84 13.08 5.86
CA SER A 206 15.29 12.93 5.81
C SER A 206 15.81 12.77 4.37
N GLY A 207 14.95 12.32 3.45
CA GLY A 207 15.33 12.07 2.07
C GLY A 207 16.21 10.82 1.89
N LEU A 208 16.82 10.70 0.72
CA LEU A 208 17.77 9.63 0.37
C LEU A 208 19.20 10.18 0.39
N ASP A 209 20.17 9.37 0.83
CA ASP A 209 21.57 9.68 0.62
C ASP A 209 21.96 9.58 -0.86
N LEU A 210 23.18 10.03 -1.19
CA LEU A 210 23.65 10.09 -2.57
C LEU A 210 23.66 8.71 -3.27
N ASP A 211 24.00 7.65 -2.56
CA ASP A 211 24.12 6.33 -3.18
C ASP A 211 22.73 5.73 -3.45
N HIS A 212 21.78 5.92 -2.54
CA HIS A 212 20.38 5.59 -2.80
C HIS A 212 19.78 6.46 -3.90
N CYS A 213 20.12 7.76 -3.99
CA CYS A 213 19.72 8.61 -5.11
C CYS A 213 20.22 8.08 -6.46
N LYS A 214 21.49 7.67 -6.55
CA LYS A 214 22.05 7.05 -7.78
C LYS A 214 21.31 5.76 -8.14
N LEU A 215 20.96 4.93 -7.16
CA LEU A 215 20.18 3.71 -7.39
C LEU A 215 18.77 4.03 -7.90
N ALA A 216 18.08 4.99 -7.28
CA ALA A 216 16.76 5.44 -7.70
C ALA A 216 16.76 6.00 -9.13
N LEU A 217 17.73 6.87 -9.47
CA LEU A 217 17.88 7.43 -10.82
C LEU A 217 18.17 6.36 -11.87
N ARG A 218 19.01 5.35 -11.56
CA ARG A 218 19.21 4.20 -12.45
C ARG A 218 17.94 3.37 -12.61
N GLY A 219 17.14 3.23 -11.56
CA GLY A 219 15.82 2.59 -11.61
C GLY A 219 14.87 3.34 -12.54
N LEU A 220 14.76 4.66 -12.37
CA LEU A 220 13.95 5.53 -13.23
C LEU A 220 14.40 5.51 -14.69
N ALA A 221 15.72 5.56 -14.93
CA ALA A 221 16.26 5.46 -16.29
C ALA A 221 15.84 4.15 -16.97
N ARG A 222 15.92 3.02 -16.26
CA ARG A 222 15.43 1.73 -16.78
C ARG A 222 13.93 1.75 -17.00
N PHE A 223 13.15 2.30 -16.07
CA PHE A 223 11.71 2.44 -16.20
C PHE A 223 11.32 3.22 -17.46
N HIS A 224 11.93 4.38 -17.69
CA HIS A 224 11.67 5.17 -18.90
C HIS A 224 12.11 4.46 -20.19
N ALA A 225 13.29 3.82 -20.19
CA ALA A 225 13.78 3.10 -21.35
C ALA A 225 12.86 1.91 -21.72
N THR A 226 12.42 1.13 -20.73
CA THR A 226 11.54 -0.01 -20.98
C THR A 226 10.12 0.40 -21.35
N SER A 227 9.61 1.53 -20.85
CA SER A 227 8.29 2.02 -21.25
C SER A 227 8.26 2.41 -22.73
N VAL A 228 9.31 3.10 -23.22
CA VAL A 228 9.43 3.44 -24.65
C VAL A 228 9.56 2.17 -25.49
N ALA A 229 10.43 1.25 -25.08
CA ALA A 229 10.66 0.00 -25.81
C ALA A 229 9.38 -0.86 -25.96
N ILE A 230 8.48 -0.86 -24.98
CA ILE A 230 7.17 -1.52 -25.10
C ILE A 230 6.26 -0.77 -26.06
N CYS A 231 6.17 0.56 -25.92
CA CYS A 231 5.32 1.38 -26.76
C CYS A 231 5.67 1.21 -28.25
N GLU A 232 6.97 1.27 -28.59
CA GLU A 232 7.45 1.04 -29.96
C GLU A 232 7.13 -0.36 -30.47
N LYS A 233 7.35 -1.40 -29.65
CA LYS A 233 6.99 -2.78 -30.02
C LYS A 233 5.49 -2.92 -30.30
N VAL A 234 4.63 -2.38 -29.44
CA VAL A 234 3.17 -2.42 -29.62
C VAL A 234 2.78 -1.72 -30.92
N ASN A 235 3.34 -0.53 -31.18
CA ASN A 235 3.07 0.22 -32.41
C ASN A 235 3.47 -0.60 -33.66
N HIS A 236 4.61 -1.28 -33.65
CA HIS A 236 5.02 -2.15 -34.75
C HIS A 236 4.08 -3.36 -34.94
N TYR A 237 3.60 -3.99 -33.86
CA TYR A 237 2.62 -5.07 -33.95
C TYR A 237 1.27 -4.60 -34.50
N GLU A 238 0.79 -3.43 -34.09
CA GLU A 238 -0.47 -2.85 -34.59
C GLU A 238 -0.35 -2.45 -36.08
N LEU A 239 0.78 -1.86 -36.48
CA LEU A 239 1.10 -1.58 -37.90
C LEU A 239 1.13 -2.86 -38.74
N MET A 240 1.79 -3.92 -38.27
CA MET A 240 1.81 -5.22 -38.96
C MET A 240 0.42 -5.85 -39.04
N ARG A 241 -0.35 -5.85 -37.95
CA ARG A 241 -1.72 -6.38 -37.91
C ARG A 241 -2.63 -5.66 -38.91
N ASN A 242 -2.56 -4.33 -38.99
CA ASN A 242 -3.37 -3.53 -39.89
C ASN A 242 -2.95 -3.66 -41.37
N THR A 243 -1.70 -4.04 -41.63
CA THR A 243 -1.18 -4.28 -42.98
C THR A 243 -1.50 -5.71 -43.47
N LEU A 244 -1.57 -6.70 -42.58
CA LEU A 244 -1.86 -8.10 -42.91
C LEU A 244 -3.37 -8.42 -43.00
N LEU A 245 -4.25 -7.49 -42.58
CA LEU A 245 -5.71 -7.63 -42.64
C LEU A 245 -6.35 -6.80 -43.79
N ARG A 246 -5.55 -6.33 -44.74
CA ARG A 246 -5.99 -5.74 -46.02
C ARG A 246 -5.56 -6.64 -47.18
#